data_AF-A0A8J2QIV5-F1
#
_entry.id   AF-A0A8J2QIV5-F1
#
_cell.length_a   1.000
_cell.length_b   1.000
_cell.length_c   1.000
_cell.angle_alpha   90.00
_cell.angle_beta   90.00
_cell.angle_gamma   90.00
#
_symmetry.space_group_name_H-M   'P 1'
#
loop_
_entity.id
_entity.type
_entity.pdbx_description
1 polymer ?
#
loop_
_entity_poly.entity_id
_entity_poly.type
_entity_poly.pdbx_seq_one_letter_code
_entity_poly.pdbx_strand_id
1 'polypeptide(L)'
;MKAAAAAEKLEEDERQIAALTKRVVEGRVTRLSQSSSAVSNIDVEAEDLPASDLNQRLSDAVAAIKRVSRVSKGLSGCSQKALKEATASILESAQVLLTRTTSEETALLRAQNAKLVAQMAELRKEHDELKEEMKNFRREQLRKEVGLPSTVPLPQSQSQPSKQQSSQETELLRLIRQEMASFNARFSVLEGRILRPPIAADQHSRPATINMEETVAAQKSTVPTATSQKETAGPKSKKQLKKSG
;
A
#
# COMPACT_ATOMS: atom_id res chain seq x y z
N MET A 1 72.93 33.52 26.48
CA MET A 1 72.21 33.73 25.20
C MET A 1 72.09 32.49 24.32
N LYS A 2 73.02 31.52 24.30
CA LYS A 2 72.90 30.31 23.44
C LYS A 2 71.78 29.32 23.80
N ALA A 3 71.38 29.24 25.07
CA ALA A 3 70.33 28.31 25.51
C ALA A 3 68.91 28.73 25.08
N ALA A 4 68.64 30.04 25.02
CA ALA A 4 67.32 30.56 24.61
C ALA A 4 67.06 30.33 23.12
N ALA A 5 68.07 30.56 22.26
CA ALA A 5 67.97 30.33 20.82
C ALA A 5 67.79 28.85 20.44
N ALA A 6 68.28 27.91 21.28
CA ALA A 6 68.09 26.48 21.06
C ALA A 6 66.67 26.01 21.42
N ALA A 7 66.06 26.61 22.46
CA ALA A 7 64.69 26.30 22.86
C ALA A 7 63.65 26.83 21.86
N GLU A 8 63.85 28.05 21.36
CA GLU A 8 62.98 28.66 20.34
C GLU A 8 62.99 27.87 19.03
N LYS A 9 64.18 27.43 18.59
CA LYS A 9 64.30 26.59 17.38
C LYS A 9 63.58 25.24 17.52
N LEU A 10 63.63 24.61 18.70
CA LEU A 10 62.95 23.35 18.96
C LEU A 10 61.42 23.52 18.91
N GLU A 11 60.90 24.61 19.48
CA GLU A 11 59.47 24.91 19.46
C GLU A 11 58.97 25.18 18.03
N GLU A 12 59.78 25.83 17.21
CA GLU A 12 59.45 26.12 15.82
C GLU A 12 59.46 24.85 14.95
N ASP A 13 60.40 23.94 15.19
CA ASP A 13 60.42 22.61 14.54
C ASP A 13 59.18 21.79 14.94
N GLU A 14 58.76 21.82 16.21
CA GLU A 14 57.55 21.14 16.69
C GLU A 14 56.28 21.71 16.04
N ARG A 15 56.18 23.02 15.89
CA ARG A 15 55.07 23.68 15.18
C ARG A 15 55.01 23.31 13.69
N GLN A 16 56.16 23.18 13.02
CA GLN A 16 56.21 22.77 11.62
C GLN A 16 55.75 21.32 11.43
N ILE A 17 56.14 20.42 12.34
CA ILE A 17 55.70 19.01 12.33
C ILE A 17 54.19 18.92 12.55
N ALA A 18 53.64 19.69 13.48
CA ALA A 18 52.20 19.75 13.72
C ALA A 18 51.42 20.26 12.49
N ALA A 19 51.93 21.31 11.83
CA ALA A 19 51.32 21.88 10.64
C ALA A 19 51.35 20.93 9.44
N LEU A 20 52.46 20.22 9.21
CA LEU A 20 52.59 19.20 8.17
C LEU A 20 51.62 18.03 8.41
N THR A 21 51.53 17.55 9.64
CA THR A 21 50.63 16.45 10.01
C THR A 21 49.17 16.82 9.78
N LYS A 22 48.77 18.04 10.19
CA LYS A 22 47.42 18.56 9.96
C LYS A 22 47.08 18.64 8.46
N ARG A 23 47.99 19.17 7.63
CA ARG A 23 47.80 19.27 6.18
C ARG A 23 47.67 17.90 5.50
N VAL A 24 48.44 16.90 5.94
CA VAL A 24 48.35 15.53 5.40
C VAL A 24 47.01 14.87 5.75
N VAL A 25 46.51 15.08 6.97
CA VAL A 25 45.22 14.53 7.40
C VAL A 25 44.06 15.20 6.64
N GLU A 26 44.04 16.53 6.57
CA GLU A 26 43.02 17.29 5.84
C GLU A 26 42.99 16.95 4.34
N GLY A 27 44.17 16.80 3.72
CA GLY A 27 44.30 16.40 2.31
C GLY A 27 43.84 14.95 2.02
N ARG A 28 43.83 14.07 3.03
CA ARG A 28 43.30 12.71 2.92
C ARG A 28 41.77 12.67 3.10
N VAL A 29 41.26 13.42 4.07
CA VAL A 29 39.81 13.51 4.33
C VAL A 29 39.07 14.11 3.13
N THR A 30 39.59 15.20 2.57
CA THR A 30 39.00 15.84 1.39
C THR A 30 38.95 14.93 0.16
N ARG A 31 40.01 14.15 -0.10
CA ARG A 31 40.04 13.17 -1.20
C ARG A 31 39.05 12.02 -1.01
N LEU A 32 38.88 11.55 0.23
CA LEU A 32 37.90 10.51 0.56
C LEU A 32 36.46 11.00 0.38
N SER A 33 36.16 12.23 0.81
CA SER A 33 34.83 12.82 0.62
C SER A 33 34.48 13.04 -0.85
N GLN A 34 35.42 13.51 -1.67
CA GLN A 34 35.19 13.69 -3.12
C GLN A 34 35.00 12.35 -3.85
N SER A 35 35.65 11.28 -3.38
CA SER A 35 35.49 9.94 -3.96
C SER A 35 34.15 9.31 -3.58
N SER A 36 33.59 9.68 -2.42
CA SER A 36 32.31 9.15 -1.94
C SER A 36 31.10 9.76 -2.67
N SER A 37 31.17 11.02 -3.11
CA SER A 37 30.06 11.70 -3.78
C SER A 37 29.89 11.31 -5.26
N ALA A 38 30.90 10.70 -5.88
CA ALA A 38 30.86 10.32 -7.30
C ALA A 38 30.05 9.04 -7.59
N VAL A 39 29.71 8.26 -6.55
CA VAL A 39 29.06 6.94 -6.72
C VAL A 39 27.53 7.01 -6.52
N SER A 40 27.00 8.11 -5.99
CA SER A 40 25.61 8.21 -5.52
C SER A 40 24.54 8.42 -6.62
N ASN A 41 24.93 8.60 -7.89
CA ASN A 41 24.02 9.01 -8.98
C ASN A 41 23.88 7.97 -10.10
N ILE A 42 23.92 6.67 -9.78
CA ILE A 42 23.53 5.63 -10.74
C ILE A 42 22.02 5.46 -10.63
N ASP A 43 21.30 6.15 -11.51
CA ASP A 43 19.89 5.93 -11.79
C ASP A 43 19.78 4.56 -12.50
N VAL A 44 19.34 3.54 -11.76
CA VAL A 44 19.12 2.19 -12.32
C VAL A 44 17.68 2.13 -12.79
N GLU A 45 17.47 2.37 -14.08
CA GLU A 45 16.25 1.92 -14.77
C GLU A 45 16.13 0.40 -14.57
N ALA A 46 15.04 0.00 -13.91
CA ALA A 46 14.76 -1.40 -13.62
C ALA A 46 14.29 -2.10 -14.89
N GLU A 47 15.23 -2.63 -15.66
CA GLU A 47 14.95 -3.53 -16.78
C GLU A 47 14.15 -4.76 -16.30
N ASP A 48 13.00 -5.02 -16.92
CA ASP A 48 12.15 -6.19 -16.66
C ASP A 48 12.82 -7.46 -17.17
N LEU A 49 13.72 -8.02 -16.35
CA LEU A 49 14.44 -9.26 -16.63
C LEU A 49 13.90 -10.41 -15.77
N PRO A 50 13.82 -11.63 -16.31
CA PRO A 50 13.46 -12.79 -15.50
C PRO A 50 14.50 -13.02 -14.40
N ALA A 51 14.05 -13.54 -13.25
CA ALA A 51 14.87 -13.70 -12.05
C ALA A 51 16.15 -14.55 -12.28
N SER A 52 16.11 -15.51 -13.20
CA SER A 52 17.27 -16.30 -13.63
C SER A 52 18.37 -15.44 -14.25
N ASP A 53 17.98 -14.51 -15.12
CA ASP A 53 18.90 -13.69 -15.90
C ASP A 53 19.49 -12.59 -15.02
N LEU A 54 18.69 -12.05 -14.10
CA LEU A 54 19.17 -11.15 -13.06
C LEU A 54 20.22 -11.83 -12.17
N ASN A 55 19.97 -13.07 -11.75
CA ASN A 55 20.91 -13.84 -10.93
C ASN A 55 22.21 -14.17 -11.69
N GLN A 56 22.12 -14.41 -13.01
CA GLN A 56 23.29 -14.61 -13.85
C GLN A 56 24.12 -13.33 -13.96
N ARG A 57 23.50 -12.18 -14.25
CA ARG A 57 24.19 -10.87 -14.31
C ARG A 57 24.88 -10.54 -12.99
N LEU A 58 24.22 -10.80 -11.87
CA LEU A 58 24.80 -10.60 -10.55
C LEU A 58 26.00 -11.51 -10.29
N SER A 59 25.90 -12.78 -10.69
CA SER A 59 27.00 -13.75 -10.58
C SER A 59 28.22 -13.31 -11.40
N ASP A 60 28.01 -12.77 -12.60
CA ASP A 60 29.06 -12.25 -13.47
C ASP A 60 29.72 -10.99 -12.87
N ALA A 61 28.92 -10.09 -12.29
CA ALA A 61 29.41 -8.92 -11.58
C ALA A 61 30.25 -9.30 -10.35
N VAL A 62 29.78 -10.27 -9.55
CA VAL A 62 30.53 -10.83 -8.42
C VAL A 62 31.83 -11.47 -8.90
N ALA A 63 31.82 -12.19 -10.02
CA ALA A 63 33.02 -12.77 -10.59
C ALA A 63 34.01 -11.68 -11.02
N ALA A 64 33.54 -10.56 -11.58
CA ALA A 64 34.37 -9.41 -11.90
C ALA A 64 35.01 -8.79 -10.66
N ILE A 65 34.25 -8.58 -9.59
CA ILE A 65 34.77 -8.05 -8.31
C ILE A 65 35.83 -9.01 -7.73
N LYS A 66 35.58 -10.32 -7.76
CA LYS A 66 36.55 -11.34 -7.34
C LYS A 66 37.84 -11.26 -8.17
N ARG A 67 37.75 -11.06 -9.49
CA ARG A 67 38.95 -10.85 -10.34
C ARG A 67 39.72 -9.59 -9.94
N VAL A 68 39.03 -8.46 -9.77
CA VAL A 68 39.66 -7.19 -9.36
C VAL A 68 40.37 -7.33 -8.01
N SER A 69 39.75 -8.00 -7.04
CA SER A 69 40.34 -8.23 -5.71
C SER A 69 41.63 -9.05 -5.76
N ARG A 70 41.83 -9.90 -6.77
CA ARG A 70 43.03 -10.73 -6.94
C ARG A 70 44.14 -10.01 -7.71
N VAL A 71 43.77 -9.26 -8.75
CA VAL A 71 44.73 -8.68 -9.70
C VAL A 71 45.23 -7.31 -9.25
N SER A 72 44.47 -6.58 -8.42
CA SER A 72 44.84 -5.24 -7.99
C SER A 72 46.01 -5.24 -7.00
N LYS A 73 47.16 -4.76 -7.46
CA LYS A 73 48.40 -4.60 -6.65
C LYS A 73 48.29 -3.53 -5.55
N GLY A 74 47.28 -2.66 -5.62
CA GLY A 74 47.03 -1.59 -4.65
C GLY A 74 46.01 -1.93 -3.56
N LEU A 75 45.39 -3.12 -3.62
CA LEU A 75 44.38 -3.52 -2.65
C LEU A 75 45.03 -4.24 -1.46
N SER A 76 44.95 -3.65 -0.27
CA SER A 76 45.48 -4.25 0.96
C SER A 76 44.70 -5.49 1.37
N GLY A 77 45.32 -6.41 2.12
CA GLY A 77 44.70 -7.66 2.56
C GLY A 77 43.37 -7.48 3.31
N CYS A 78 43.22 -6.39 4.07
CA CYS A 78 41.96 -6.05 4.74
C CYS A 78 40.84 -5.73 3.73
N SER A 79 41.14 -4.90 2.72
CA SER A 79 40.18 -4.58 1.65
C SER A 79 39.85 -5.78 0.75
N GLN A 80 40.83 -6.67 0.49
CA GLN A 80 40.55 -7.94 -0.20
C GLN A 80 39.62 -8.85 0.62
N LYS A 81 39.80 -8.91 1.95
CA LYS A 81 38.91 -9.66 2.84
C LYS A 81 37.50 -9.09 2.83
N ALA A 82 37.35 -7.77 2.95
CA ALA A 82 36.06 -7.09 2.89
C ALA A 82 35.34 -7.33 1.55
N LEU A 83 36.05 -7.29 0.41
CA LEU A 83 35.46 -7.63 -0.89
C LEU A 83 35.00 -9.08 -0.97
N LYS A 84 35.78 -10.03 -0.44
CA LYS A 84 35.39 -11.45 -0.40
C LYS A 84 34.12 -11.65 0.42
N GLU A 85 34.05 -11.05 1.60
CA GLU A 85 32.90 -11.10 2.49
C GLU A 85 31.66 -10.46 1.85
N ALA A 86 31.80 -9.27 1.28
CA ALA A 86 30.73 -8.60 0.54
C ALA A 86 30.23 -9.46 -0.63
N THR A 87 31.13 -10.05 -1.42
CA THR A 87 30.71 -10.93 -2.52
C THR A 87 30.02 -12.21 -2.04
N ALA A 88 30.36 -12.73 -0.86
CA ALA A 88 29.67 -13.88 -0.28
C ALA A 88 28.25 -13.50 0.17
N SER A 89 28.11 -12.37 0.87
CA SER A 89 26.82 -11.85 1.32
C SER A 89 25.87 -11.50 0.16
N ILE A 90 26.41 -10.95 -0.93
CA ILE A 90 25.63 -10.69 -2.17
C ILE A 90 25.10 -11.99 -2.76
N LEU A 91 25.94 -13.02 -2.88
CA LEU A 91 25.53 -14.32 -3.44
C LEU A 91 24.48 -15.02 -2.57
N GLU A 92 24.62 -14.95 -1.25
CA GLU A 92 23.63 -15.48 -0.31
C GLU A 92 22.27 -14.78 -0.49
N SER A 93 22.27 -13.45 -0.53
CA SER A 93 21.05 -12.66 -0.73
C SER A 93 20.39 -12.96 -2.07
N ALA A 94 21.19 -13.11 -3.13
CA ALA A 94 20.72 -13.48 -4.46
C ALA A 94 20.04 -14.85 -4.49
N GLN A 95 20.64 -15.83 -3.81
CA GLN A 95 20.08 -17.17 -3.72
C GLN A 95 18.75 -17.18 -2.96
N VAL A 96 18.63 -16.39 -1.89
CA VAL A 96 17.36 -16.22 -1.16
C VAL A 96 16.28 -15.63 -2.06
N LEU A 97 16.59 -14.56 -2.81
CA LEU A 97 15.66 -13.94 -3.74
C LEU A 97 15.23 -14.89 -4.86
N LEU A 98 16.17 -15.64 -5.44
CA LEU A 98 15.87 -16.64 -6.47
C LEU A 98 14.97 -17.76 -5.92
N THR A 99 15.23 -18.23 -4.70
CA THR A 99 14.41 -19.26 -4.06
C THR A 99 12.99 -18.74 -3.82
N ARG A 100 12.84 -17.53 -3.26
CA ARG A 100 11.53 -16.93 -3.00
C ARG A 100 10.70 -16.71 -4.27
N THR A 101 11.33 -16.18 -5.31
CA THR A 101 10.67 -15.94 -6.61
C THR A 101 10.25 -17.25 -7.27
N THR A 102 11.10 -18.28 -7.21
CA THR A 102 10.79 -19.57 -7.83
C THR A 102 9.81 -20.42 -7.03
N SER A 103 9.82 -20.41 -5.69
CA SER A 103 9.03 -21.36 -4.89
C SER A 103 7.73 -20.79 -4.33
N GLU A 104 7.74 -19.56 -3.80
CA GLU A 104 6.59 -19.05 -3.04
C GLU A 104 5.67 -18.19 -3.91
N GLU A 105 6.24 -17.22 -4.61
CA GLU A 105 5.45 -16.29 -5.42
C GLU A 105 4.78 -17.00 -6.59
N THR A 106 5.51 -17.86 -7.32
CA THR A 106 4.90 -18.61 -8.41
C THR A 106 3.91 -19.67 -7.92
N ALA A 107 4.09 -20.25 -6.73
CA ALA A 107 3.12 -21.17 -6.17
C ALA A 107 1.83 -20.44 -5.79
N LEU A 108 1.94 -19.26 -5.17
CA LEU A 108 0.79 -18.41 -4.84
C LEU A 108 0.05 -17.97 -6.10
N LEU A 109 0.78 -17.50 -7.12
CA LEU A 109 0.19 -17.09 -8.40
C LEU A 109 -0.51 -18.27 -9.10
N ARG A 110 0.09 -19.47 -9.11
CA ARG A 110 -0.57 -20.67 -9.67
C ARG A 110 -1.82 -21.05 -8.89
N ALA A 111 -1.78 -20.99 -7.55
CA ALA A 111 -2.94 -21.28 -6.71
C ALA A 111 -4.08 -20.27 -6.93
N GLN A 112 -3.75 -18.97 -7.03
CA GLN A 112 -4.72 -17.92 -7.34
C GLN A 112 -5.29 -18.08 -8.76
N ASN A 113 -4.45 -18.40 -9.74
CA ASN A 113 -4.91 -18.65 -11.11
C ASN A 113 -5.86 -19.86 -11.16
N ALA A 114 -5.52 -20.97 -10.49
CA ALA A 114 -6.39 -22.14 -10.38
C ALA A 114 -7.74 -21.78 -9.72
N LYS A 115 -7.73 -20.96 -8.66
CA LYS A 115 -8.96 -20.46 -8.02
C LYS A 115 -9.80 -19.62 -8.98
N LEU A 116 -9.19 -18.69 -9.71
CA LEU A 116 -9.88 -17.85 -10.68
C LEU A 116 -10.47 -18.67 -11.82
N VAL A 117 -9.74 -19.67 -12.33
CA VAL A 117 -10.24 -20.60 -13.36
C VAL A 117 -11.44 -21.39 -12.84
N ALA A 118 -11.40 -21.87 -11.60
CA ALA A 118 -12.54 -22.55 -10.98
C ALA A 118 -13.76 -21.64 -10.83
N GLN A 119 -13.57 -20.40 -10.37
CA GLN A 119 -14.65 -19.40 -10.28
C GLN A 119 -15.23 -19.07 -11.65
N MET A 120 -14.39 -18.89 -12.67
CA MET A 120 -14.85 -18.65 -14.04
C MET A 120 -15.62 -19.85 -14.62
N ALA A 121 -15.25 -21.07 -14.26
CA ALA A 121 -15.98 -22.28 -14.66
C ALA A 121 -17.36 -22.34 -14.00
N GLU A 122 -17.46 -22.04 -12.70
CA GLU A 122 -18.76 -22.01 -12.00
C GLU A 122 -19.66 -20.90 -12.55
N LEU A 123 -19.14 -19.68 -12.73
CA LEU A 123 -19.92 -18.57 -13.30
C LEU A 123 -20.42 -18.88 -14.72
N ARG A 124 -19.60 -19.55 -15.55
CA ARG A 124 -20.03 -19.98 -16.88
C ARG A 124 -21.17 -21.00 -16.80
N LYS A 125 -21.08 -21.94 -15.87
CA LYS A 125 -22.13 -22.93 -15.63
C LYS A 125 -23.43 -22.28 -15.15
N GLU A 126 -23.38 -21.41 -14.14
CA GLU A 126 -24.55 -20.66 -13.65
C GLU A 126 -25.20 -19.83 -14.76
N HIS A 127 -24.38 -19.20 -15.62
CA HIS A 127 -24.87 -18.42 -16.74
C HIS A 127 -25.55 -19.28 -17.83
N ASP A 128 -25.03 -20.48 -18.08
CA ASP A 128 -25.65 -21.41 -19.02
C ASP A 128 -26.94 -22.00 -18.45
N GLU A 129 -27.00 -22.31 -17.15
CA GLU A 129 -28.22 -22.69 -16.44
C GLU A 129 -29.29 -21.60 -16.53
N LEU A 130 -28.94 -20.34 -16.23
CA LEU A 130 -29.86 -19.21 -16.32
C LEU A 130 -30.38 -18.98 -17.75
N LYS A 131 -29.52 -19.19 -18.76
CA LYS A 131 -29.94 -19.14 -20.16
C LYS A 131 -30.96 -20.22 -20.50
N GLU A 132 -30.77 -21.44 -20.01
CA GLU A 132 -31.74 -22.52 -20.20
C GLU A 132 -33.04 -22.26 -19.45
N GLU A 133 -32.98 -21.75 -18.21
CA GLU A 133 -34.17 -21.31 -17.47
C GLU A 133 -34.94 -20.21 -18.22
N MET A 134 -34.25 -19.20 -18.76
CA MET A 134 -34.89 -18.14 -19.56
C MET A 134 -35.52 -18.67 -20.85
N LYS A 135 -34.88 -19.62 -21.52
CA LYS A 135 -35.46 -20.29 -22.70
C LYS A 135 -36.71 -21.09 -22.33
N ASN A 136 -36.66 -21.81 -21.20
CA ASN A 136 -37.78 -22.59 -20.71
C ASN A 136 -38.95 -21.69 -20.28
N PHE A 137 -38.68 -20.61 -19.56
CA PHE A 137 -39.67 -19.61 -19.19
C PHE A 137 -40.33 -18.98 -20.41
N ARG A 138 -39.55 -18.57 -21.42
CA ARG A 138 -40.11 -18.03 -22.68
C ARG A 138 -40.99 -19.05 -23.40
N ARG A 139 -40.59 -20.33 -23.40
CA ARG A 139 -41.37 -21.42 -24.01
C ARG A 139 -42.69 -21.67 -23.27
N GLU A 140 -42.68 -21.65 -21.94
CA GLU A 140 -43.88 -21.76 -21.13
C GLU A 140 -44.82 -20.57 -21.29
N GLN A 141 -44.29 -19.34 -21.33
CA GLN A 141 -45.09 -18.14 -21.57
C GLN A 141 -45.80 -18.22 -22.92
N LEU A 142 -45.08 -18.59 -23.98
CA LEU A 142 -45.69 -18.76 -25.30
C LEU A 142 -46.80 -19.83 -25.26
N ARG A 143 -46.57 -20.97 -24.60
CA ARG A 143 -47.61 -22.01 -24.44
C ARG A 143 -48.87 -21.52 -23.73
N LYS A 144 -48.72 -20.70 -22.68
CA LYS A 144 -49.85 -20.08 -21.97
C LYS A 144 -50.65 -19.16 -22.89
N GLU A 145 -49.97 -18.38 -23.74
CA GLU A 145 -50.61 -17.48 -24.71
C GLU A 145 -51.36 -18.25 -25.81
N VAL A 146 -50.86 -19.40 -26.28
CA VAL A 146 -51.54 -20.23 -27.30
C VAL A 146 -52.55 -21.25 -26.72
N GLY A 147 -52.79 -21.24 -25.41
CA GLY A 147 -53.78 -22.12 -24.76
C GLY A 147 -53.40 -23.61 -24.70
N LEU A 148 -52.11 -23.95 -24.80
CA LEU A 148 -51.61 -25.33 -24.73
C LEU A 148 -51.39 -25.76 -23.26
N PRO A 149 -51.68 -27.02 -22.89
CA PRO A 149 -51.51 -27.50 -21.53
C PRO A 149 -50.02 -27.53 -21.12
N SER A 150 -49.73 -27.06 -19.90
CA SER A 150 -48.38 -27.10 -19.34
C SER A 150 -47.93 -28.55 -19.09
N THR A 151 -46.67 -28.85 -19.37
CA THR A 151 -46.06 -30.18 -19.18
C THR A 151 -45.38 -30.34 -17.82
N VAL A 152 -45.33 -29.29 -16.99
CA VAL A 152 -44.80 -29.33 -15.63
C VAL A 152 -45.96 -29.53 -14.66
N PRO A 153 -45.93 -30.54 -13.76
CA PRO A 153 -46.95 -30.70 -12.72
C PRO A 153 -46.80 -29.56 -11.71
N LEU A 154 -47.56 -28.48 -11.90
CA LEU A 154 -47.69 -27.44 -10.89
C LEU A 154 -48.68 -27.94 -9.81
N PRO A 155 -48.39 -27.77 -8.51
CA PRO A 155 -49.40 -27.93 -7.47
C PRO A 155 -50.53 -26.93 -7.76
N GLN A 156 -51.73 -27.45 -7.99
CA GLN A 156 -52.92 -26.68 -8.29
C GLN A 156 -53.19 -25.66 -7.19
N SER A 157 -52.79 -24.41 -7.41
CA SER A 157 -53.28 -23.27 -6.65
C SER A 157 -54.47 -22.70 -7.41
N GLN A 158 -55.64 -22.92 -6.82
CA GLN A 158 -56.94 -22.59 -7.37
C GLN A 158 -57.03 -21.12 -7.80
N SER A 159 -57.56 -20.94 -9.01
CA SER A 159 -58.08 -19.69 -9.53
C SER A 159 -59.24 -19.16 -8.68
N GLN A 160 -59.08 -17.98 -8.08
CA GLN A 160 -60.18 -17.08 -7.75
C GLN A 160 -59.86 -15.66 -8.23
N PRO A 161 -60.82 -14.91 -8.81
CA PRO A 161 -60.63 -13.51 -9.18
C PRO A 161 -60.80 -12.64 -7.92
N SER A 162 -59.72 -12.47 -7.16
CA SER A 162 -59.68 -11.62 -5.97
C SER A 162 -59.45 -10.16 -6.36
N LYS A 163 -60.54 -9.40 -6.57
CA LYS A 163 -60.48 -7.91 -6.66
C LYS A 163 -59.84 -7.24 -5.41
N GLN A 164 -59.55 -8.00 -4.36
CA GLN A 164 -58.80 -7.54 -3.18
C GLN A 164 -57.27 -7.69 -3.29
N GLN A 165 -56.74 -8.61 -4.11
CA GLN A 165 -55.28 -8.76 -4.26
C GLN A 165 -54.67 -7.55 -4.95
N SER A 166 -55.35 -6.97 -5.94
CA SER A 166 -54.85 -5.79 -6.65
C SER A 166 -54.65 -4.59 -5.70
N SER A 167 -55.49 -4.44 -4.68
CA SER A 167 -55.35 -3.35 -3.70
C SER A 167 -54.10 -3.51 -2.84
N GLN A 168 -53.85 -4.71 -2.32
CA GLN A 168 -52.64 -5.01 -1.55
C GLN A 168 -51.37 -4.92 -2.41
N GLU A 169 -51.42 -5.37 -3.66
CA GLU A 169 -50.32 -5.24 -4.60
C GLU A 169 -50.03 -3.78 -4.96
N THR A 170 -51.06 -2.94 -5.12
CA THR A 170 -50.85 -1.50 -5.34
C THR A 170 -50.27 -0.79 -4.14
N GLU A 171 -50.67 -1.15 -2.91
CA GLU A 171 -50.08 -0.61 -1.68
C GLU A 171 -48.62 -1.07 -1.51
N LEU A 172 -48.32 -2.34 -1.81
CA LEU A 172 -46.96 -2.87 -1.78
C LEU A 172 -46.06 -2.16 -2.82
N LEU A 173 -46.55 -1.97 -4.04
CA LEU A 173 -45.83 -1.22 -5.08
C LEU A 173 -45.60 0.24 -4.68
N ARG A 174 -46.58 0.87 -4.04
CA ARG A 174 -46.45 2.24 -3.51
C ARG A 174 -45.39 2.31 -2.42
N LEU A 175 -45.38 1.34 -1.50
CA LEU A 175 -44.38 1.24 -0.45
C LEU A 175 -42.97 1.01 -1.01
N ILE A 176 -42.82 0.08 -1.95
CA ILE A 176 -41.52 -0.19 -2.61
C ILE A 176 -41.01 1.06 -3.35
N ARG A 177 -41.88 1.78 -4.07
CA ARG A 177 -41.50 3.03 -4.75
C ARG A 177 -41.08 4.11 -3.75
N GLN A 178 -41.79 4.23 -2.63
CA GLN A 178 -41.46 5.18 -1.57
C GLN A 178 -40.11 4.84 -0.92
N GLU A 179 -39.86 3.57 -0.62
CA GLU A 179 -38.57 3.12 -0.09
C GLU A 179 -37.44 3.34 -1.11
N MET A 180 -37.64 3.00 -2.37
CA MET A 180 -36.65 3.28 -3.43
C MET A 180 -36.35 4.78 -3.56
N ALA A 181 -37.35 5.64 -3.45
CA ALA A 181 -37.14 7.09 -3.47
C ALA A 181 -36.33 7.56 -2.25
N SER A 182 -36.60 7.00 -1.06
CA SER A 182 -35.84 7.24 0.17
C SER A 182 -34.39 6.76 0.06
N PHE A 183 -34.16 5.55 -0.44
CA PHE A 183 -32.82 5.01 -0.68
C PHE A 183 -32.04 5.85 -1.69
N ASN A 184 -32.65 6.24 -2.81
CA ASN A 184 -32.01 7.09 -3.81
C ASN A 184 -31.63 8.46 -3.23
N ALA A 185 -32.49 9.10 -2.44
CA ALA A 185 -32.16 10.37 -1.80
C ALA A 185 -30.98 10.24 -0.82
N ARG A 186 -30.95 9.16 -0.02
CA ARG A 186 -29.84 8.86 0.89
C ARG A 186 -28.55 8.58 0.12
N PHE A 187 -28.64 7.89 -1.01
CA PHE A 187 -27.50 7.61 -1.87
C PHE A 187 -26.95 8.89 -2.50
N SER A 188 -27.79 9.80 -2.99
CA SER A 188 -27.34 11.10 -3.52
C SER A 188 -26.58 11.95 -2.49
N VAL A 189 -26.99 11.91 -1.21
CA VAL A 189 -26.24 12.58 -0.12
C VAL A 189 -24.89 11.91 0.12
N LEU A 190 -24.84 10.57 0.06
CA LEU A 190 -23.60 9.82 0.18
C LEU A 190 -22.67 10.02 -1.01
N GLU A 191 -23.19 10.10 -2.23
CA GLU A 191 -22.44 10.39 -3.45
C GLU A 191 -21.75 11.77 -3.35
N GLY A 192 -22.46 12.76 -2.80
CA GLY A 192 -21.89 14.08 -2.56
C GLY A 192 -20.79 14.13 -1.50
N ARG A 193 -20.74 13.16 -0.58
CA ARG A 193 -19.78 13.15 0.55
C ARG A 193 -18.66 12.12 0.44
N ILE A 194 -18.89 11.01 -0.26
CA ILE A 194 -17.99 9.85 -0.31
C ILE A 194 -17.40 9.66 -1.70
N LEU A 195 -18.19 9.89 -2.77
CA LEU A 195 -17.75 9.67 -4.16
C LEU A 195 -17.15 10.93 -4.81
N ARG A 196 -17.24 12.10 -4.16
CA ARG A 196 -16.49 13.31 -4.54
C ARG A 196 -15.45 13.61 -3.45
N PRO A 197 -14.16 13.36 -3.69
CA PRO A 197 -13.09 13.82 -2.80
C PRO A 197 -13.24 15.32 -2.52
N PRO A 198 -12.92 15.79 -1.30
CA PRO A 198 -13.17 17.15 -0.84
C PRO A 198 -12.17 18.14 -1.47
N ILE A 199 -12.32 18.40 -2.77
CA ILE A 199 -11.56 19.45 -3.49
C ILE A 199 -12.51 20.31 -4.37
N ALA A 200 -13.74 19.85 -4.65
CA ALA A 200 -14.66 20.56 -5.56
C ALA A 200 -15.96 21.10 -4.92
N ALA A 201 -16.16 20.97 -3.60
CA ALA A 201 -17.41 21.34 -2.94
C ALA A 201 -17.39 22.71 -2.23
N ASP A 202 -16.27 23.43 -2.21
CA ASP A 202 -16.14 24.70 -1.47
C ASP A 202 -15.85 25.93 -2.34
N GLN A 203 -16.43 25.97 -3.54
CA GLN A 203 -16.54 27.22 -4.30
C GLN A 203 -17.89 27.25 -5.02
N HIS A 204 -18.97 27.54 -4.28
CA HIS A 204 -20.16 28.29 -4.74
C HIS A 204 -21.29 28.15 -3.71
N SER A 205 -21.12 28.79 -2.55
CA SER A 205 -22.25 29.45 -1.88
C SER A 205 -21.78 30.78 -1.34
N ARG A 206 -21.48 31.68 -2.28
CA ARG A 206 -21.34 33.11 -2.05
C ARG A 206 -22.73 33.71 -2.29
N PRO A 207 -23.52 34.08 -1.27
CA PRO A 207 -24.68 34.91 -1.51
C PRO A 207 -24.18 36.31 -1.88
N ALA A 208 -24.42 36.68 -3.13
CA ALA A 208 -24.24 38.04 -3.61
C ALA A 208 -25.26 38.97 -2.94
N THR A 209 -24.75 40.13 -2.57
CA THR A 209 -25.36 41.29 -1.95
C THR A 209 -26.64 41.76 -2.66
N ILE A 210 -27.75 41.90 -1.92
CA ILE A 210 -28.77 42.93 -2.17
C ILE A 210 -29.17 43.52 -0.81
N ASN A 211 -29.08 44.84 -0.73
CA ASN A 211 -29.27 45.69 0.44
C ASN A 211 -30.73 45.72 0.95
N MET A 212 -30.92 45.81 2.27
CA MET A 212 -31.66 46.88 2.96
C MET A 212 -31.66 46.66 4.49
N GLU A 213 -31.30 47.72 5.22
CA GLU A 213 -31.78 48.22 6.54
C GLU A 213 -32.71 47.33 7.39
N GLU A 214 -32.78 47.38 8.71
CA GLU A 214 -32.13 48.08 9.82
C GLU A 214 -32.72 47.41 11.09
N THR A 215 -32.11 47.66 12.25
CA THR A 215 -32.68 47.55 13.62
C THR A 215 -32.51 46.29 14.48
N VAL A 216 -31.64 46.46 15.49
CA VAL A 216 -31.91 46.38 16.95
C VAL A 216 -32.09 45.01 17.66
N ALA A 217 -31.13 44.77 18.56
CA ALA A 217 -31.20 44.23 19.94
C ALA A 217 -31.50 42.75 20.26
N ALA A 218 -30.46 42.14 20.86
CA ALA A 218 -30.41 41.65 22.24
C ALA A 218 -30.96 40.28 22.64
N GLN A 219 -30.20 39.71 23.59
CA GLN A 219 -30.50 38.65 24.56
C GLN A 219 -30.32 37.20 24.10
N LYS A 220 -29.88 36.24 24.91
CA LYS A 220 -29.21 36.14 26.23
C LYS A 220 -29.14 34.63 26.51
N SER A 221 -28.06 34.16 27.16
CA SER A 221 -27.98 32.88 27.91
C SER A 221 -28.08 31.57 27.09
N THR A 222 -27.43 30.45 27.43
CA THR A 222 -26.86 29.98 28.71
C THR A 222 -25.89 28.82 28.44
N VAL A 223 -24.78 28.80 29.17
CA VAL A 223 -23.93 27.63 29.43
C VAL A 223 -24.61 26.75 30.50
N PRO A 224 -24.31 25.45 30.58
CA PRO A 224 -23.70 25.01 31.84
C PRO A 224 -22.49 24.09 31.66
N THR A 225 -21.51 24.41 32.51
CA THR A 225 -20.30 23.69 32.88
C THR A 225 -20.64 22.47 33.73
N ALA A 226 -19.93 21.35 33.54
CA ALA A 226 -19.64 20.42 34.63
C ALA A 226 -18.26 19.78 34.44
N THR A 227 -17.39 20.10 35.39
CA THR A 227 -16.00 19.69 35.56
C THR A 227 -15.92 18.37 36.33
N SER A 228 -15.00 17.47 35.99
CA SER A 228 -14.26 16.70 37.00
C SER A 228 -12.96 16.11 36.45
N GLN A 229 -11.88 16.52 37.11
CA GLN A 229 -10.52 15.97 37.07
C GLN A 229 -10.48 14.61 37.80
N LYS A 230 -9.46 13.79 37.52
CA LYS A 230 -8.56 13.07 38.48
C LYS A 230 -7.81 11.94 37.74
N GLU A 231 -6.55 12.11 37.34
CA GLU A 231 -5.30 11.83 38.09
C GLU A 231 -4.89 10.34 38.18
N THR A 232 -3.61 10.11 37.82
CA THR A 232 -2.66 9.06 38.27
C THR A 232 -2.52 7.69 37.58
N ALA A 233 -1.23 7.43 37.28
CA ALA A 233 -0.45 6.20 37.50
C ALA A 233 -0.70 4.95 36.64
N GLY A 234 0.31 4.61 35.84
CA GLY A 234 0.49 3.25 35.33
C GLY A 234 1.05 2.29 36.39
N PRO A 235 1.21 1.00 36.06
CA PRO A 235 2.21 0.18 36.70
C PRO A 235 3.10 -0.60 35.73
N LYS A 236 4.39 -0.62 36.08
CA LYS A 236 5.40 -1.60 35.66
C LYS A 236 5.00 -2.99 36.16
N SER A 237 5.21 -4.03 35.36
CA SER A 237 5.28 -5.42 35.83
C SER A 237 6.62 -6.02 35.43
N LYS A 238 7.53 -6.12 36.42
CA LYS A 238 8.65 -7.06 36.43
C LYS A 238 8.09 -8.41 36.90
N LYS A 239 8.41 -9.50 36.20
CA LYS A 239 8.35 -10.86 36.77
C LYS A 239 9.69 -11.54 36.53
N GLN A 240 10.47 -11.63 37.61
CA GLN A 240 11.57 -12.59 37.76
C GLN A 240 11.02 -13.91 38.32
N LEU A 241 11.60 -15.02 37.87
CA LEU A 241 11.88 -16.31 38.55
C LEU A 241 12.09 -17.34 37.42
N LYS A 242 13.07 -18.25 37.39
CA LYS A 242 14.00 -18.77 38.39
C LYS A 242 15.00 -19.62 37.57
N LYS A 243 16.32 -19.48 37.78
CA LYS A 243 17.28 -20.50 37.35
C LYS A 243 18.13 -20.86 38.55
N SER A 244 18.02 -22.13 38.93
CA SER A 244 18.82 -22.85 39.90
C SER A 244 20.29 -22.91 39.47
N GLY A 245 21.19 -22.71 40.43
CA GLY A 245 22.64 -22.79 40.29
C GLY A 245 23.28 -22.13 41.49
#